data_AF-A0A1U9KKR5-F1
#
_entry.id   AF-A0A1U9KKR5-F1
#
_cell.length_a   1.000
_cell.length_b   1.000
_cell.length_c   1.000
_cell.angle_alpha   90.00
_cell.angle_beta   90.00
_cell.angle_gamma   90.00
#
_symmetry.space_group_name_H-M   'P 1'
#
loop_
_entity.id
_entity.type
_entity.pdbx_description
1 polymer ?
#
loop_
_entity_poly.entity_id
_entity_poly.type
_entity_poly.pdbx_seq_one_letter_code
_entity_poly.pdbx_strand_id
1 'polypeptide(L)'
;MNIKIYVATHKEFNPPHDDNYMPIYVGKELSETDSPFSGDNTGDNISALNKSFCELTALYWIWKNDLSSDYVGVVHYRRYFSKHHHGINKYITGKDGSYVHLGEGPEIAASNDFGELTDGVDLILPTREHVGNILENYGACHHVEDMYLVRDVIKKIHNEYLDAYDFTMKNVTHIYTRNMAITRKEIFSEYCEWLFSILFTLKNMNFYRNYDSYQKRIFGFISERIFNVWLLKNRDRLCIGERHIINL
;
A
#
# COMPACT_ATOMS: atom_id res chain seq x y z
N MET A 1 18.56 11.42 -0.74
CA MET A 1 17.14 11.06 -0.73
C MET A 1 16.75 10.65 0.68
N ASN A 2 15.85 11.37 1.35
CA ASN A 2 15.34 11.01 2.67
C ASN A 2 14.09 10.12 2.49
N ILE A 3 14.30 8.80 2.53
CA ILE A 3 13.26 7.80 2.27
C ILE A 3 13.08 6.90 3.48
N LYS A 4 11.82 6.56 3.81
CA LYS A 4 11.49 5.48 4.74
C LYS A 4 10.53 4.51 4.09
N ILE A 5 10.83 3.22 4.19
CA ILE A 5 10.04 2.13 3.61
C ILE A 5 9.43 1.33 4.76
N TYR A 6 8.16 1.54 5.01
CA TYR A 6 7.45 0.86 6.09
C TYR A 6 7.06 -0.56 5.69
N VAL A 7 7.39 -1.52 6.56
CA VAL A 7 7.11 -2.95 6.35
C VAL A 7 5.95 -3.37 7.24
N ALA A 8 4.75 -3.45 6.69
CA ALA A 8 3.56 -3.87 7.42
C ALA A 8 3.67 -5.34 7.83
N THR A 9 3.56 -5.60 9.13
CA THR A 9 3.62 -6.96 9.71
C THR A 9 2.60 -7.15 10.83
N HIS A 10 2.17 -8.40 11.05
CA HIS A 10 1.36 -8.81 12.20
C HIS A 10 2.07 -9.88 13.04
N LYS A 11 3.37 -10.09 12.82
CA LYS A 11 4.21 -11.03 13.55
C LYS A 11 5.69 -10.67 13.42
N GLU A 12 6.52 -11.32 14.22
CA GLU A 12 7.98 -11.18 14.10
C GLU A 12 8.50 -11.76 12.79
N PHE A 13 9.52 -11.11 12.23
CA PHE A 13 10.23 -11.52 11.04
C PHE A 13 11.62 -10.87 11.03
N ASN A 14 12.49 -11.29 10.11
CA ASN A 14 13.77 -10.62 9.90
C ASN A 14 13.59 -9.54 8.82
N PRO A 15 13.65 -8.24 9.16
CA PRO A 15 13.56 -7.20 8.16
C PRO A 15 14.76 -7.20 7.22
N PRO A 16 14.62 -6.60 6.01
CA PRO A 16 15.77 -6.33 5.17
C PRO A 16 16.87 -5.60 5.96
N HIS A 17 18.12 -5.93 5.67
CA HIS A 17 19.28 -5.29 6.29
C HIS A 17 19.51 -3.89 5.69
N ASP A 18 18.61 -2.97 5.99
CA ASP A 18 18.65 -1.56 5.56
C ASP A 18 17.87 -0.74 6.60
N ASP A 19 18.54 0.24 7.20
CA ASP A 19 17.97 1.07 8.28
C ASP A 19 16.84 2.00 7.83
N ASN A 20 16.54 2.08 6.55
CA ASN A 20 15.36 2.79 6.05
C ASN A 20 14.15 1.86 5.88
N TYR A 21 14.31 0.54 6.01
CA TYR A 21 13.19 -0.40 6.11
C TYR A 21 12.69 -0.44 7.56
N MET A 22 11.51 0.13 7.78
CA MET A 22 10.91 0.36 9.10
C MET A 22 9.76 -0.61 9.34
N PRO A 23 9.95 -1.73 10.06
CA PRO A 23 8.85 -2.59 10.47
C PRO A 23 7.78 -1.82 11.24
N ILE A 24 6.52 -2.02 10.88
CA ILE A 24 5.37 -1.49 11.59
C ILE A 24 4.40 -2.63 11.91
N TYR A 25 4.16 -2.86 13.20
CA TYR A 25 3.25 -3.88 13.69
C TYR A 25 1.81 -3.38 13.57
N VAL A 26 1.04 -3.96 12.67
CA VAL A 26 -0.33 -3.55 12.36
C VAL A 26 -1.33 -4.16 13.32
N GLY A 27 -2.37 -3.40 13.67
CA GLY A 27 -3.38 -3.84 14.63
C GLY A 27 -2.81 -4.05 16.03
N LYS A 28 -1.72 -3.33 16.37
CA LYS A 28 -1.07 -3.45 17.69
C LYS A 28 -2.03 -3.16 18.84
N GLU A 29 -3.00 -2.28 18.64
CA GLU A 29 -4.06 -1.97 19.64
C GLU A 29 -4.90 -3.19 20.02
N LEU A 30 -4.98 -4.20 19.15
CA LEU A 30 -5.74 -5.43 19.34
C LEU A 30 -4.86 -6.61 19.78
N SER A 31 -3.55 -6.40 19.94
CA SER A 31 -2.56 -7.46 20.15
C SER A 31 -1.81 -7.26 21.46
N GLU A 32 -1.81 -8.31 22.28
CA GLU A 32 -1.00 -8.38 23.51
C GLU A 32 0.43 -8.88 23.25
N THR A 33 0.75 -9.25 22.00
CA THR A 33 2.06 -9.78 21.62
C THR A 33 3.12 -8.72 21.85
N ASP A 34 4.10 -8.99 22.71
CA ASP A 34 5.30 -8.16 22.79
C ASP A 34 6.10 -8.32 21.49
N SER A 35 6.48 -7.21 20.87
CA SER A 35 7.16 -7.21 19.58
C SER A 35 8.18 -6.09 19.56
N PRO A 36 9.39 -6.31 19.02
CA PRO A 36 10.42 -5.29 18.94
C PRO A 36 10.08 -4.18 17.94
N PHE A 37 9.04 -4.35 17.13
CA PHE A 37 8.64 -3.38 16.12
C PHE A 37 7.68 -2.33 16.66
N SER A 38 7.81 -1.10 16.18
CA SER A 38 6.86 -0.04 16.51
C SER A 38 5.45 -0.41 16.05
N GLY A 39 4.47 -0.16 16.90
CA GLY A 39 3.06 -0.39 16.59
C GLY A 39 2.43 0.76 15.82
N ASP A 40 1.41 0.45 15.02
CA ASP A 40 0.54 1.43 14.38
C ASP A 40 -0.48 2.09 15.32
N ASN A 41 -0.34 1.92 16.65
CA ASN A 41 -1.28 2.37 17.67
C ASN A 41 -0.81 3.59 18.48
N THR A 42 0.11 4.38 17.92
CA THR A 42 0.63 5.60 18.54
C THR A 42 0.20 6.84 17.75
N GLY A 43 0.18 8.02 18.38
CA GLY A 43 -0.23 9.26 17.71
C GLY A 43 -1.66 9.20 17.16
N ASP A 44 -1.92 9.86 16.03
CA ASP A 44 -3.21 9.76 15.32
C ASP A 44 -3.24 8.46 14.52
N ASN A 45 -4.16 7.56 14.88
CA ASN A 45 -4.17 6.20 14.36
C ASN A 45 -5.57 5.57 14.28
N ILE A 46 -5.62 4.47 13.54
CA ILE A 46 -6.81 3.61 13.39
C ILE A 46 -6.48 2.13 13.66
N SER A 47 -5.49 1.84 14.51
CA SER A 47 -5.01 0.47 14.77
C SER A 47 -6.14 -0.48 15.20
N ALA A 48 -7.09 0.01 16.02
CA ALA A 48 -8.27 -0.75 16.43
C ALA A 48 -9.16 -1.24 15.27
N LEU A 49 -9.03 -0.65 14.07
CA LEU A 49 -9.79 -1.02 12.88
C LEU A 49 -9.11 -2.10 12.03
N ASN A 50 -7.94 -2.62 12.44
CA ASN A 50 -7.13 -3.53 11.64
C ASN A 50 -7.87 -4.79 11.18
N LYS A 51 -8.82 -5.32 11.97
CA LYS A 51 -9.66 -6.46 11.55
C LYS A 51 -10.42 -6.21 10.24
N SER A 52 -10.71 -4.95 9.91
CA SER A 52 -11.40 -4.58 8.67
C SER A 52 -10.56 -3.77 7.70
N PHE A 53 -9.61 -2.99 8.19
CA PHE A 53 -8.72 -2.15 7.39
C PHE A 53 -7.42 -2.86 7.00
N CYS A 54 -7.09 -3.98 7.62
CA CYS A 54 -5.85 -4.73 7.39
C CYS A 54 -4.62 -3.80 7.41
N GLU A 55 -3.69 -3.96 6.48
CA GLU A 55 -2.48 -3.14 6.34
C GLU A 55 -2.77 -1.64 6.12
N LEU A 56 -4.00 -1.23 5.81
CA LEU A 56 -4.35 0.19 5.71
C LEU A 56 -4.19 0.95 7.03
N THR A 57 -4.20 0.26 8.17
CA THR A 57 -3.91 0.91 9.46
C THR A 57 -2.47 1.42 9.51
N ALA A 58 -1.52 0.74 8.86
CA ALA A 58 -0.17 1.25 8.65
C ALA A 58 -0.18 2.46 7.71
N LEU A 59 -0.88 2.39 6.57
CA LEU A 59 -0.95 3.53 5.63
C LEU A 59 -1.47 4.79 6.32
N TYR A 60 -2.54 4.67 7.10
CA TYR A 60 -3.09 5.78 7.87
C TYR A 60 -2.09 6.31 8.89
N TRP A 61 -1.45 5.43 9.66
CA TRP A 61 -0.46 5.84 10.65
C TRP A 61 0.70 6.60 9.99
N ILE A 62 1.23 6.09 8.87
CA ILE A 62 2.32 6.74 8.13
C ILE A 62 1.89 8.10 7.60
N TRP A 63 0.66 8.21 7.08
CA TRP A 63 0.10 9.47 6.58
C TRP A 63 0.10 10.53 7.68
N LYS A 64 -0.34 10.18 8.88
CA LYS A 64 -0.56 11.13 9.97
C LYS A 64 0.68 11.40 10.83
N ASN A 65 1.62 10.46 10.91
CA ASN A 65 2.71 10.51 11.89
C ASN A 65 4.11 10.61 11.26
N ASP A 66 4.34 10.16 10.02
CA ASP A 66 5.62 10.42 9.34
C ASP A 66 5.60 11.76 8.64
N LEU A 67 6.05 12.80 9.34
CA LEU A 67 6.11 14.18 8.86
C LEU A 67 7.49 14.58 8.33
N SER A 68 8.44 13.65 8.34
CA SER A 68 9.86 13.94 8.14
C SER A 68 10.44 13.43 6.84
N SER A 69 9.86 12.39 6.24
CA SER A 69 10.39 11.76 5.03
C SER A 69 9.94 12.49 3.78
N ASP A 70 10.85 12.70 2.83
CA ASP A 70 10.52 13.25 1.50
C ASP A 70 9.85 12.18 0.62
N TYR A 71 10.25 10.93 0.83
CA TYR A 71 9.74 9.75 0.12
C TYR A 71 9.29 8.69 1.12
N VAL A 72 8.17 8.04 0.81
CA VAL A 72 7.56 7.01 1.64
C VAL A 72 7.36 5.75 0.81
N GLY A 73 7.78 4.63 1.38
CA GLY A 73 7.49 3.30 0.88
C GLY A 73 6.54 2.56 1.80
N VAL A 74 5.67 1.73 1.23
CA VAL A 74 4.88 0.74 1.95
C VAL A 74 5.05 -0.60 1.26
N VAL A 75 5.46 -1.59 2.04
CA VAL A 75 5.63 -2.99 1.61
C VAL A 75 5.07 -3.93 2.68
N HIS A 76 4.94 -5.22 2.35
CA HIS A 76 4.45 -6.22 3.29
C HIS A 76 5.63 -7.07 3.76
N TYR A 77 5.57 -7.64 4.97
CA TYR A 77 6.70 -8.40 5.56
C TYR A 77 7.24 -9.59 4.73
N ARG A 78 6.50 -10.05 3.72
CA ARG A 78 6.91 -11.12 2.77
C ARG A 78 6.96 -10.70 1.31
N ARG A 79 6.79 -9.41 1.00
CA ARG A 79 6.71 -8.92 -0.38
C ARG A 79 7.46 -7.62 -0.51
N TYR A 80 8.48 -7.61 -1.35
CA TYR A 80 9.39 -6.48 -1.52
C TYR A 80 9.61 -6.19 -2.99
N PHE A 81 9.92 -4.94 -3.32
CA PHE A 81 10.33 -4.57 -4.67
C PHE A 81 11.67 -5.23 -5.03
N SER A 82 11.77 -5.72 -6.27
CA SER A 82 13.03 -6.17 -6.83
C SER A 82 13.94 -4.98 -7.13
N LYS A 83 15.25 -5.23 -7.10
CA LYS A 83 16.23 -4.24 -7.56
C LYS A 83 16.06 -3.85 -9.04
N HIS A 84 16.53 -2.67 -9.43
CA HIS A 84 16.37 -2.10 -10.78
C HIS A 84 17.15 -2.83 -11.89
N HIS A 85 18.35 -3.35 -11.62
CA HIS A 85 19.21 -4.01 -12.62
C HIS A 85 19.42 -5.51 -12.36
N HIS A 86 19.36 -6.33 -13.42
CA HIS A 86 19.80 -7.73 -13.38
C HIS A 86 21.32 -7.80 -13.18
N GLY A 87 21.75 -8.27 -12.02
CA GLY A 87 23.15 -8.55 -11.71
C GLY A 87 23.26 -9.16 -10.33
N ILE A 88 23.90 -10.31 -10.21
CA ILE A 88 24.28 -10.96 -8.94
C ILE A 88 24.86 -9.89 -8.00
N ASN A 89 24.36 -9.77 -6.75
CA ASN A 89 24.98 -9.14 -5.57
C ASN A 89 23.97 -8.34 -4.71
N LYS A 90 23.96 -8.63 -3.41
CA LYS A 90 23.21 -7.95 -2.35
C LYS A 90 24.05 -6.78 -1.82
N TYR A 91 23.46 -5.62 -1.55
CA TYR A 91 24.16 -4.53 -0.89
C TYR A 91 23.30 -3.97 0.26
N ILE A 92 23.89 -3.95 1.45
CA ILE A 92 23.43 -3.15 2.60
C ILE A 92 24.07 -1.76 2.49
N THR A 93 23.36 -0.69 2.84
CA THR A 93 24.01 0.58 3.21
C THR A 93 23.95 0.73 4.73
N GLY A 94 25.09 0.73 5.41
CA GLY A 94 25.18 1.03 6.84
C GLY A 94 24.94 2.51 7.14
N LYS A 95 24.67 2.88 8.39
CA LYS A 95 24.47 4.29 8.82
C LYS A 95 25.64 5.22 8.49
N ASP A 96 26.82 4.66 8.30
CA ASP A 96 28.06 5.36 7.93
C ASP A 96 28.28 5.42 6.41
N GLY A 97 27.33 4.93 5.60
CA GLY A 97 27.47 4.82 4.15
C GLY A 97 28.31 3.64 3.69
N SER A 98 28.70 2.72 4.58
CA SER A 98 29.44 1.50 4.20
C SER A 98 28.55 0.52 3.43
N TYR A 99 29.13 -0.14 2.43
CA TYR A 99 28.45 -1.16 1.62
C TYR A 99 28.86 -2.57 2.09
N VAL A 100 27.89 -3.41 2.47
CA VAL A 100 28.15 -4.81 2.84
C VAL A 100 27.49 -5.74 1.83
N HIS A 101 28.31 -6.64 1.25
CA HIS A 101 27.85 -7.70 0.35
C HIS A 101 27.42 -8.93 1.15
N LEU A 102 26.15 -9.32 1.05
CA LEU A 102 25.54 -10.38 1.87
C LEU A 102 25.50 -11.78 1.19
N GLY A 103 26.20 -12.02 0.08
CA GLY A 103 26.19 -13.33 -0.62
C GLY A 103 24.87 -13.66 -1.37
N GLU A 104 24.49 -14.94 -1.44
CA GLU A 104 23.29 -15.46 -2.16
C GLU A 104 21.98 -15.26 -1.40
N GLY A 105 20.92 -14.75 -2.05
CA GLY A 105 19.60 -14.55 -1.44
C GLY A 105 18.69 -13.63 -2.26
N PRO A 106 17.49 -13.29 -1.76
CA PRO A 106 16.46 -12.60 -2.53
C PRO A 106 16.92 -11.20 -2.98
N GLU A 107 16.68 -10.87 -4.25
CA GLU A 107 17.10 -9.62 -4.89
C GLU A 107 16.20 -8.42 -4.53
N ILE A 108 16.07 -8.16 -3.23
CA ILE A 108 15.29 -7.06 -2.67
C ILE A 108 16.01 -5.74 -2.94
N ALA A 109 15.28 -4.74 -3.41
CA ALA A 109 15.79 -3.37 -3.58
C ALA A 109 16.22 -2.77 -2.23
N ALA A 110 17.38 -2.12 -2.20
CA ALA A 110 17.76 -1.25 -1.09
C ALA A 110 17.03 0.10 -1.20
N SER A 111 16.96 0.84 -0.10
CA SER A 111 16.30 2.15 -0.06
C SER A 111 16.91 3.20 -1.01
N ASN A 112 18.21 3.08 -1.33
CA ASN A 112 18.89 3.93 -2.31
C ASN A 112 18.73 3.45 -3.77
N ASP A 113 18.05 2.32 -4.00
CA ASP A 113 17.84 1.78 -5.34
C ASP A 113 16.71 2.49 -6.09
N PHE A 114 15.90 3.33 -5.42
CA PHE A 114 14.74 4.04 -6.00
C PHE A 114 15.09 5.42 -6.58
N GLY A 115 16.22 5.51 -7.30
CA GLY A 115 16.70 6.75 -7.92
C GLY A 115 15.76 7.33 -8.98
N GLU A 116 14.87 6.52 -9.56
CA GLU A 116 13.89 6.98 -10.54
C GLU A 116 12.99 8.09 -9.97
N LEU A 117 12.77 8.08 -8.65
CA LEU A 117 11.96 9.09 -7.95
C LEU A 117 12.58 10.48 -7.94
N THR A 118 13.89 10.59 -8.17
CA THR A 118 14.58 11.88 -8.39
C THR A 118 14.67 12.24 -9.87
N ASP A 119 14.46 11.27 -10.76
CA ASP A 119 14.62 11.40 -12.20
C ASP A 119 13.27 11.50 -12.95
N GLY A 120 12.24 12.00 -12.25
CA GLY A 120 10.94 12.31 -12.83
C GLY A 120 9.86 11.24 -12.68
N VAL A 121 10.15 10.11 -12.03
CA VAL A 121 9.11 9.15 -11.61
C VAL A 121 8.45 9.65 -10.33
N ASP A 122 7.13 9.54 -10.27
CA ASP A 122 6.32 10.08 -9.18
C ASP A 122 5.99 9.01 -8.14
N LEU A 123 5.74 7.79 -8.60
CA LEU A 123 5.52 6.62 -7.78
C LEU A 123 6.00 5.35 -8.48
N ILE A 124 6.51 4.41 -7.70
CA ILE A 124 6.94 3.09 -8.15
C ILE A 124 5.98 2.06 -7.55
N LEU A 125 5.36 1.27 -8.43
CA LEU A 125 4.34 0.28 -8.09
C LEU A 125 4.75 -1.14 -8.51
N PRO A 126 4.13 -2.17 -7.92
CA PRO A 126 4.30 -3.54 -8.39
C PRO A 126 3.92 -3.66 -9.87
N THR A 127 4.49 -4.59 -10.62
CA THR A 127 3.95 -4.92 -11.96
C THR A 127 2.47 -5.29 -11.87
N ARG A 128 1.66 -4.78 -12.80
CA ARG A 128 0.22 -5.09 -12.84
C ARG A 128 -0.05 -6.56 -13.12
N GLU A 129 -1.14 -7.06 -12.56
CA GLU A 129 -1.61 -8.42 -12.76
C GLU A 129 -2.89 -8.43 -13.57
N HIS A 130 -3.02 -9.38 -14.50
CA HIS A 130 -4.25 -9.62 -15.22
C HIS A 130 -5.27 -10.34 -14.33
N VAL A 131 -6.41 -9.70 -14.07
CA VAL A 131 -7.47 -10.22 -13.19
C VAL A 131 -8.78 -10.49 -13.92
N GLY A 132 -8.86 -10.21 -15.22
CA GLY A 132 -10.12 -10.15 -15.96
C GLY A 132 -10.89 -8.87 -15.64
N ASN A 133 -12.20 -8.83 -15.90
CA ASN A 133 -13.00 -7.66 -15.51
C ASN A 133 -12.97 -7.47 -13.98
N ILE A 134 -12.67 -6.26 -13.51
CA ILE A 134 -12.47 -6.00 -12.07
C ILE A 134 -13.74 -6.26 -11.25
N LEU A 135 -14.91 -5.87 -11.74
CA LEU A 135 -16.16 -6.04 -11.00
C LEU A 135 -16.56 -7.52 -10.89
N GLU A 136 -16.40 -8.27 -11.98
CA GLU A 136 -16.60 -9.73 -12.00
C GLU A 136 -15.59 -10.44 -11.09
N ASN A 137 -14.31 -10.05 -11.16
CA ASN A 137 -13.26 -10.58 -10.29
C ASN A 137 -13.56 -10.33 -8.81
N TYR A 138 -14.02 -9.11 -8.47
CA TYR A 138 -14.44 -8.79 -7.12
C TYR A 138 -15.62 -9.66 -6.67
N GLY A 139 -16.67 -9.75 -7.49
CA GLY A 139 -17.87 -10.55 -7.19
C GLY A 139 -17.62 -12.06 -7.10
N ALA A 140 -16.57 -12.57 -7.73
CA ALA A 140 -16.16 -13.97 -7.61
C ALA A 140 -15.55 -14.31 -6.23
N CYS A 141 -15.06 -13.31 -5.49
CA CYS A 141 -14.35 -13.51 -4.21
C CYS A 141 -14.99 -12.78 -3.02
N HIS A 142 -15.87 -11.81 -3.28
CA HIS A 142 -16.42 -10.85 -2.31
C HIS A 142 -17.86 -10.46 -2.67
N HIS A 143 -18.52 -9.66 -1.85
CA HIS A 143 -19.87 -9.16 -2.11
C HIS A 143 -19.85 -8.02 -3.13
N VAL A 144 -20.28 -8.27 -4.36
CA VAL A 144 -20.20 -7.26 -5.44
C VAL A 144 -20.95 -5.97 -5.11
N GLU A 145 -21.98 -6.03 -4.25
CA GLU A 145 -22.74 -4.89 -3.74
C GLU A 145 -21.87 -3.85 -3.04
N ASP A 146 -20.74 -4.27 -2.47
CA ASP A 146 -19.75 -3.37 -1.86
C ASP A 146 -19.26 -2.33 -2.87
N MET A 147 -19.03 -2.75 -4.11
CA MET A 147 -18.57 -1.86 -5.17
C MET A 147 -19.68 -0.92 -5.67
N TYR A 148 -20.96 -1.27 -5.50
CA TYR A 148 -22.04 -0.30 -5.77
C TYR A 148 -22.09 0.79 -4.69
N LEU A 149 -21.91 0.41 -3.42
CA LEU A 149 -21.80 1.38 -2.32
C LEU A 149 -20.59 2.31 -2.48
N VAL A 150 -19.43 1.76 -2.88
CA VAL A 150 -18.23 2.54 -3.18
C VAL A 150 -18.52 3.57 -4.28
N ARG A 151 -19.19 3.16 -5.36
CA ARG A 151 -19.58 4.05 -6.46
C ARG A 151 -20.47 5.20 -5.98
N ASP A 152 -21.47 4.90 -5.16
CA ASP A 152 -22.40 5.90 -4.62
C ASP A 152 -21.69 6.89 -3.68
N VAL A 153 -20.74 6.41 -2.87
CA VAL A 153 -19.89 7.28 -2.05
C VAL A 153 -19.03 8.18 -2.91
N ILE A 154 -18.32 7.64 -3.91
CA ILE A 154 -17.49 8.42 -4.84
C ILE A 154 -18.34 9.49 -5.54
N LYS A 155 -19.51 9.13 -6.07
CA LYS A 155 -20.44 10.09 -6.68
C LYS A 155 -20.82 11.23 -5.73
N LYS A 156 -20.95 10.96 -4.44
CA LYS A 156 -21.37 11.95 -3.44
C LYS A 156 -20.24 12.88 -3.01
N ILE A 157 -19.04 12.36 -2.77
CA ILE A 157 -17.94 13.12 -2.13
C ILE A 157 -16.75 13.42 -3.04
N HIS A 158 -16.62 12.72 -4.17
CA HIS A 158 -15.53 12.83 -5.16
C HIS A 158 -16.08 12.60 -6.57
N ASN A 159 -17.13 13.32 -6.95
CA ASN A 159 -17.87 13.08 -8.20
C ASN A 159 -16.95 13.15 -9.44
N GLU A 160 -15.87 13.93 -9.39
CA GLU A 160 -14.86 14.01 -10.42
C GLU A 160 -14.09 12.70 -10.68
N TYR A 161 -14.16 11.72 -9.77
CA TYR A 161 -13.63 10.37 -9.94
C TYR A 161 -14.66 9.37 -10.51
N LEU A 162 -15.93 9.75 -10.68
CA LEU A 162 -16.99 8.81 -11.05
C LEU A 162 -16.76 8.17 -12.43
N ASP A 163 -16.37 8.95 -13.43
CA ASP A 163 -16.09 8.42 -14.77
C ASP A 163 -14.87 7.47 -14.76
N ALA A 164 -13.84 7.81 -13.99
CA ALA A 164 -12.68 6.95 -13.80
C ALA A 164 -13.06 5.64 -13.09
N TYR A 165 -13.96 5.72 -12.11
CA TYR A 165 -14.50 4.57 -11.41
C TYR A 165 -15.24 3.63 -12.37
N ASP A 166 -16.21 4.16 -13.11
CA ASP A 166 -17.03 3.40 -14.05
C ASP A 166 -16.19 2.78 -15.16
N PHE A 167 -15.22 3.54 -15.68
CA PHE A 167 -14.29 3.01 -16.67
C PHE A 167 -13.43 1.88 -16.11
N THR A 168 -12.89 2.06 -14.90
CA THR A 168 -12.03 1.05 -14.25
C THR A 168 -12.80 -0.24 -14.04
N MET A 169 -13.97 -0.18 -13.39
CA MET A 169 -14.76 -1.38 -13.06
C MET A 169 -15.23 -2.14 -14.30
N LYS A 170 -15.50 -1.44 -15.41
CA LYS A 170 -16.04 -2.06 -16.63
C LYS A 170 -14.98 -2.52 -17.63
N ASN A 171 -13.89 -1.77 -17.79
CA ASN A 171 -13.00 -1.94 -18.95
C ASN A 171 -11.56 -2.31 -18.60
N VAL A 172 -11.10 -2.10 -17.35
CA VAL A 172 -9.72 -2.43 -16.98
C VAL A 172 -9.61 -3.91 -16.62
N THR A 173 -8.54 -4.55 -17.10
CA THR A 173 -8.26 -5.97 -16.83
C THR A 173 -6.93 -6.24 -16.15
N HIS A 174 -6.08 -5.22 -16.06
CA HIS A 174 -4.76 -5.29 -15.42
C HIS A 174 -4.70 -4.25 -14.32
N ILE A 175 -4.43 -4.69 -13.09
CA ILE A 175 -4.44 -3.81 -11.91
C ILE A 175 -3.25 -4.03 -11.01
N TYR A 176 -2.95 -3.00 -10.21
CA TYR A 176 -2.11 -3.14 -9.03
C TYR A 176 -2.95 -3.80 -7.93
N THR A 177 -2.65 -5.04 -7.59
CA THR A 177 -3.44 -5.90 -6.67
C THR A 177 -3.02 -5.78 -5.21
N ARG A 178 -2.23 -4.76 -4.85
CA ARG A 178 -1.60 -4.65 -3.52
C ARG A 178 -1.54 -3.20 -3.09
N ASN A 179 -1.64 -2.99 -1.78
CA ASN A 179 -1.41 -1.69 -1.13
C ASN A 179 0.09 -1.44 -0.92
N MET A 180 0.87 -1.57 -2.00
CA MET A 180 2.33 -1.38 -2.01
C MET A 180 2.71 -0.27 -2.99
N ALA A 181 3.57 0.63 -2.54
CA ALA A 181 4.09 1.73 -3.36
C ALA A 181 5.37 2.28 -2.75
N ILE A 182 6.26 2.83 -3.57
CA ILE A 182 7.30 3.77 -3.14
C ILE A 182 7.02 5.09 -3.86
N THR A 183 6.90 6.21 -3.15
CA THR A 183 6.39 7.46 -3.75
C THR A 183 6.89 8.69 -2.99
N ARG A 184 6.74 9.87 -3.59
CA ARG A 184 6.89 11.14 -2.87
C ARG A 184 5.84 11.27 -1.77
N LYS A 185 6.22 11.86 -0.64
CA LYS A 185 5.33 12.03 0.53
C LYS A 185 4.08 12.83 0.20
N GLU A 186 4.19 13.83 -0.67
CA GLU A 186 3.06 14.65 -1.13
C GLU A 186 2.00 13.81 -1.84
N ILE A 187 2.42 12.98 -2.80
CA ILE A 187 1.56 12.07 -3.56
C ILE A 187 0.93 11.02 -2.64
N PHE A 188 1.72 10.45 -1.73
CA PHE A 188 1.20 9.55 -0.70
C PHE A 188 0.09 10.20 0.12
N SER A 189 0.27 11.46 0.50
CA SER A 189 -0.68 12.20 1.33
C SER A 189 -1.96 12.53 0.58
N GLU A 190 -1.87 12.96 -0.70
CA GLU A 190 -3.02 13.16 -1.58
C GLU A 190 -3.84 11.87 -1.76
N TYR A 191 -3.16 10.74 -1.98
CA TYR A 191 -3.83 9.45 -2.09
C TYR A 191 -4.51 9.06 -0.78
N CYS A 192 -3.84 9.21 0.37
CA CYS A 192 -4.43 8.87 1.66
C CYS A 192 -5.64 9.73 2.00
N GLU A 193 -5.59 11.04 1.74
CA GLU A 193 -6.71 11.94 1.95
C GLU A 193 -7.94 11.50 1.14
N TRP A 194 -7.74 11.22 -0.15
CA TRP A 194 -8.79 10.69 -1.02
C TRP A 194 -9.31 9.33 -0.53
N LEU A 195 -8.42 8.36 -0.29
CA LEU A 195 -8.76 7.01 0.11
C LEU A 195 -9.55 6.99 1.42
N PHE A 196 -9.02 7.60 2.48
CA PHE A 196 -9.63 7.51 3.81
C PHE A 196 -10.94 8.29 3.92
N SER A 197 -11.14 9.36 3.15
CA SER A 197 -12.44 10.03 3.07
C SER A 197 -13.55 9.10 2.55
N ILE A 198 -13.24 8.24 1.58
CA ILE A 198 -14.16 7.22 1.05
C ILE A 198 -14.35 6.09 2.06
N LEU A 199 -13.26 5.51 2.55
CA LEU A 199 -13.32 4.34 3.44
C LEU A 199 -14.00 4.67 4.78
N PHE A 200 -13.79 5.85 5.36
CA PHE A 200 -14.47 6.25 6.58
C PHE A 200 -15.96 6.53 6.36
N THR A 201 -16.34 7.04 5.19
CA THR A 201 -17.75 7.18 4.82
C THR A 201 -18.43 5.81 4.75
N LEU A 202 -17.80 4.84 4.07
CA LEU A 202 -18.30 3.46 3.97
C LEU A 202 -18.34 2.76 5.33
N LYS A 203 -17.30 2.92 6.16
CA LYS A 203 -17.24 2.39 7.53
C LYS A 203 -18.47 2.77 8.36
N ASN A 204 -18.93 4.01 8.22
CA ASN A 204 -20.07 4.52 8.98
C ASN A 204 -21.43 3.96 8.51
N MET A 205 -21.50 3.35 7.33
CA MET A 205 -22.71 2.71 6.82
C MET A 205 -22.98 1.33 7.45
N ASN A 206 -21.98 0.70 8.09
CA ASN A 206 -22.15 -0.53 8.87
C ASN A 206 -22.74 -1.75 8.12
N PHE A 207 -22.68 -1.77 6.78
CA PHE A 207 -23.24 -2.85 5.94
C PHE A 207 -22.53 -4.21 6.14
N TYR A 208 -21.26 -4.19 6.54
CA TYR A 208 -20.39 -5.36 6.66
C TYR A 208 -20.38 -6.02 8.05
N ARG A 209 -21.27 -5.59 8.98
CA ARG A 209 -21.29 -6.09 10.38
C ARG A 209 -21.48 -7.61 10.48
N ASN A 210 -22.27 -8.18 9.57
CA ASN A 210 -22.61 -9.61 9.55
C ASN A 210 -21.67 -10.45 8.69
N TYR A 211 -20.60 -9.86 8.14
CA TYR A 211 -19.62 -10.58 7.34
C TYR A 211 -18.81 -11.56 8.21
N ASP A 212 -18.39 -12.67 7.60
CA ASP A 212 -17.49 -13.63 8.24
C ASP A 212 -16.09 -13.01 8.48
N SER A 213 -15.20 -13.75 9.13
CA SER A 213 -13.85 -13.26 9.46
C SER A 213 -13.02 -12.89 8.23
N TYR A 214 -13.25 -13.54 7.09
CA TYR A 214 -12.55 -13.25 5.84
C TYR A 214 -13.11 -12.00 5.17
N GLN A 215 -14.43 -11.95 4.97
CA GLN A 215 -15.12 -10.82 4.34
C GLN A 215 -15.05 -9.55 5.19
N LYS A 216 -14.84 -9.66 6.51
CA LYS A 216 -14.60 -8.50 7.39
C LYS A 216 -13.40 -7.66 7.00
N ARG A 217 -12.45 -8.19 6.21
CA ARG A 217 -11.27 -7.50 5.64
C ARG A 217 -11.63 -6.55 4.48
N ILE A 218 -12.92 -6.27 4.32
CA ILE A 218 -13.54 -5.54 3.23
C ILE A 218 -12.79 -4.27 2.78
N PHE A 219 -12.32 -3.43 3.70
CA PHE A 219 -11.67 -2.18 3.30
C PHE A 219 -10.31 -2.41 2.66
N GLY A 220 -9.60 -3.46 3.06
CA GLY A 220 -8.41 -3.93 2.34
C GLY A 220 -8.74 -4.29 0.90
N PHE A 221 -9.77 -5.10 0.69
CA PHE A 221 -10.19 -5.50 -0.66
C PHE A 221 -10.65 -4.31 -1.51
N ILE A 222 -11.49 -3.43 -0.96
CA ILE A 222 -11.94 -2.20 -1.63
C ILE A 222 -10.75 -1.34 -2.03
N SER A 223 -9.81 -1.10 -1.10
CA SER A 223 -8.67 -0.20 -1.33
C SER A 223 -7.81 -0.60 -2.54
N GLU A 224 -7.56 -1.90 -2.73
CA GLU A 224 -6.81 -2.41 -3.88
C GLU A 224 -7.50 -2.05 -5.20
N ARG A 225 -8.85 -2.12 -5.26
CA ARG A 225 -9.61 -1.80 -6.48
C ARG A 225 -9.64 -0.30 -6.72
N ILE A 226 -9.97 0.49 -5.69
CA ILE A 226 -10.13 1.94 -5.86
C ILE A 226 -8.79 2.67 -5.95
N PHE A 227 -7.67 2.05 -5.56
CA PHE A 227 -6.35 2.60 -5.89
C PHE A 227 -6.15 2.76 -7.40
N ASN A 228 -6.60 1.78 -8.18
CA ASN A 228 -6.51 1.83 -9.65
C ASN A 228 -7.41 2.94 -10.24
N VAL A 229 -8.54 3.24 -9.60
CA VAL A 229 -9.40 4.37 -9.96
C VAL A 229 -8.67 5.69 -9.73
N TRP A 230 -7.98 5.82 -8.59
CA TRP A 230 -7.22 7.01 -8.26
C TRP A 230 -6.08 7.25 -9.27
N LEU A 231 -5.33 6.19 -9.60
CA LEU A 231 -4.27 6.25 -10.60
C LEU A 231 -4.80 6.64 -11.98
N LEU A 232 -5.90 6.02 -12.43
CA LEU A 232 -6.50 6.33 -13.73
C LEU A 232 -6.95 7.79 -13.82
N LYS A 233 -7.56 8.33 -12.75
CA LYS A 233 -7.98 9.74 -12.72
C LYS A 233 -6.80 10.70 -12.78
N ASN A 234 -5.68 10.34 -12.16
CA ASN A 234 -4.49 11.19 -12.05
C ASN A 234 -3.41 10.88 -13.10
N ARG A 235 -3.69 10.02 -14.09
CA ARG A 235 -2.70 9.54 -15.08
C ARG A 235 -2.01 10.63 -15.89
N ASP A 236 -2.66 11.78 -16.09
CA ASP A 236 -2.12 12.88 -16.90
C ASP A 236 -1.05 13.69 -16.15
N ARG A 237 -0.96 13.53 -14.82
CA ARG A 237 0.02 14.21 -13.97
C ARG A 237 0.99 13.28 -13.24
N LEU A 238 0.79 11.96 -13.33
CA LEU A 238 1.58 10.96 -12.61
C LEU A 238 2.44 10.13 -13.57
N CYS A 239 3.75 10.20 -13.41
CA CYS A 239 4.70 9.27 -14.00
C CYS A 239 4.86 8.04 -13.08
N ILE A 240 4.41 6.88 -13.55
CA ILE A 240 4.45 5.62 -12.78
C ILE A 240 5.60 4.74 -13.26
N GLY A 241 6.50 4.36 -12.37
CA GLY A 241 7.44 3.27 -12.57
C GLY A 241 6.86 1.94 -12.10
N GLU A 242 7.19 0.84 -12.76
CA GLU A 242 6.79 -0.50 -12.33
C GLU A 242 8.01 -1.35 -11.98
N ARG A 243 7.91 -2.14 -10.91
CA ARG A 243 8.95 -3.09 -10.49
C ARG A 243 8.36 -4.43 -10.09
N HIS A 244 9.10 -5.50 -10.34
CA HIS A 244 8.70 -6.84 -9.94
C HIS A 244 8.71 -6.98 -8.41
N ILE A 245 7.92 -7.93 -7.88
CA ILE A 245 7.86 -8.21 -6.44
C ILE A 245 8.54 -9.53 -6.10
N ILE A 246 9.50 -9.49 -5.19
CA ILE A 246 10.10 -10.65 -4.57
C ILE A 246 9.19 -11.13 -3.44
N ASN A 247 8.75 -12.39 -3.51
CA ASN A 247 7.97 -13.05 -2.46
C ASN A 247 8.89 -13.92 -1.60
N LEU A 248 8.78 -13.81 -0.27
CA LEU A 248 9.53 -14.59 0.72
C LEU A 248 8.65 -15.60 1.47
#